data_AF-A0A968ZQ24-F1
#
_entry.id   AF-A0A968ZQ24-F1
#
_cell.length_a   1.000
_cell.length_b   1.000
_cell.length_c   1.000
_cell.angle_alpha   90.00
_cell.angle_beta   90.00
_cell.angle_gamma   90.00
#
_symmetry.space_group_name_H-M   'P 1'
#
loop_
_entity.id
_entity.type
_entity.pdbx_description
1 polymer ?
#
loop_
_entity_poly.entity_id
_entity_poly.type
_entity_poly.pdbx_seq_one_letter_code
_entity_poly.pdbx_strand_id
1 'polypeptide(L)'
;MVQYTLAQSPEVLIDVAGRDSNKAREKAMDQLMTLMDDDKLPTALDDGFNPKDFIEVKEQQQEPSDEENAVVEAVQTLSNLSKLKIKVQGSREEALKVRELIDLLFTDEVIEEAQIEELNNGFKTLKTFAQTNLRYRDAKDDAEAARELLDTALNPPSKKK
;
A
#
# COMPACT_ATOMS: atom_id res chain seq x y z
N MET A 1 -12.10 -4.90 18.03
CA MET A 1 -12.74 -5.75 19.04
C MET A 1 -11.62 -6.29 19.92
N VAL A 2 -11.87 -6.54 21.19
CA VAL A 2 -10.90 -7.17 22.09
C VAL A 2 -11.40 -8.58 22.40
N GLN A 3 -10.48 -9.54 22.41
CA GLN A 3 -10.79 -10.93 22.69
C GLN A 3 -10.13 -11.32 24.01
N TYR A 4 -10.86 -12.05 24.84
CA TYR A 4 -10.38 -12.56 26.12
C TYR A 4 -10.48 -14.08 26.17
N THR A 5 -9.59 -14.68 26.95
CA THR A 5 -9.60 -16.11 27.27
C THR A 5 -9.38 -16.34 28.76
N LEU A 6 -9.53 -17.59 29.18
CA LEU A 6 -9.39 -18.06 30.55
C LEU A 6 -8.11 -18.88 30.70
N ALA A 7 -7.37 -18.69 31.78
CA ALA A 7 -6.15 -19.46 32.05
C ALA A 7 -6.40 -20.99 32.08
N GLN A 8 -7.56 -21.37 32.60
CA GLN A 8 -7.97 -22.77 32.76
C GLN A 8 -8.69 -23.35 31.55
N SER A 9 -9.15 -22.49 30.64
CA SER A 9 -9.85 -22.90 29.42
C SER A 9 -9.45 -21.97 28.27
N PRO A 10 -8.22 -22.12 27.74
CA PRO A 10 -7.72 -21.31 26.62
C PRO A 10 -8.61 -21.41 25.36
N GLU A 11 -9.40 -22.48 25.25
CA GLU A 11 -10.37 -22.71 24.19
C GLU A 11 -11.62 -21.82 24.28
N VAL A 12 -11.90 -21.22 25.44
CA VAL A 12 -13.00 -20.28 25.61
C VAL A 12 -12.54 -18.90 25.16
N LEU A 13 -13.16 -18.39 24.09
CA LEU A 13 -12.89 -17.07 23.52
C LEU A 13 -14.12 -16.18 23.70
N ILE A 14 -13.93 -15.02 24.33
CA ILE A 14 -14.98 -14.04 24.61
C ILE A 14 -14.65 -12.75 23.88
N ASP A 15 -15.48 -12.41 22.89
CA ASP A 15 -15.32 -11.21 22.07
C ASP A 15 -16.13 -10.04 22.62
N VAL A 16 -15.44 -8.92 22.87
CA VAL A 16 -16.06 -7.68 23.35
C VAL A 16 -15.76 -6.53 22.41
N ALA A 17 -16.80 -5.76 22.05
CA ALA A 17 -16.64 -4.56 21.24
C ALA A 17 -15.85 -3.48 22.00
N GLY A 18 -14.77 -2.97 21.39
CA GLY A 18 -13.90 -1.95 21.97
C GLY A 18 -12.42 -2.35 22.00
N ARG A 19 -11.68 -1.72 22.93
CA ARG A 19 -10.28 -2.02 23.30
C ARG A 19 -10.24 -2.59 24.72
N ASP A 20 -9.12 -3.21 25.10
CA ASP A 20 -8.95 -3.69 26.47
C ASP A 20 -9.16 -2.58 27.50
N SER A 21 -10.05 -2.82 28.46
CA SER A 21 -10.38 -1.91 29.55
C SER A 21 -11.14 -2.65 30.65
N ASN A 22 -11.17 -2.09 31.87
CA ASN A 22 -11.95 -2.67 32.96
C ASN A 22 -13.43 -2.87 32.57
N LYS A 23 -14.02 -1.91 31.87
CA LYS A 23 -15.40 -1.99 31.37
C LYS A 23 -15.60 -3.08 30.32
N ALA A 24 -14.60 -3.35 29.48
CA ALA A 24 -14.65 -4.44 28.51
C ALA A 24 -14.55 -5.80 29.21
N ARG A 25 -13.74 -5.90 30.26
CA ARG A 25 -13.59 -7.10 31.09
C ARG A 25 -14.83 -7.39 31.94
N GLU A 26 -15.51 -6.37 32.44
CA GLU A 26 -16.82 -6.52 33.10
C GLU A 26 -17.85 -7.10 32.12
N LYS A 27 -17.92 -6.58 30.89
CA LYS A 27 -18.79 -7.15 29.85
C LYS A 27 -18.39 -8.58 29.46
N ALA A 28 -17.09 -8.90 29.47
CA ALA A 28 -16.62 -10.26 29.25
C ALA A 28 -17.09 -11.19 30.38
N MET A 29 -17.13 -10.70 31.62
CA MET A 29 -17.68 -11.44 32.76
C MET A 29 -19.18 -11.70 32.60
N ASP A 30 -19.97 -10.71 32.16
CA ASP A 30 -21.40 -10.90 31.90
C ASP A 30 -21.65 -12.02 30.86
N GLN A 31 -20.84 -12.05 29.80
CA GLN A 31 -20.88 -13.11 28.79
C GLN A 31 -20.44 -14.46 29.36
N LEU A 32 -19.39 -14.49 30.20
CA LEU A 32 -18.92 -15.70 30.85
C LEU A 32 -19.97 -16.30 31.79
N MET A 33 -20.69 -15.48 32.56
CA MET A 33 -21.78 -15.93 33.42
C MET A 33 -22.90 -16.57 32.60
N THR A 34 -23.23 -15.99 31.44
CA THR A 34 -24.21 -16.58 30.51
C THR A 34 -23.75 -17.95 30.00
N LEU A 35 -22.45 -18.12 29.71
CA LEU A 35 -21.89 -19.41 29.28
C LEU A 35 -21.90 -20.45 30.41
N MET A 36 -21.75 -20.01 31.67
CA MET A 36 -21.87 -20.89 32.85
C MET A 36 -23.32 -21.33 33.07
N ASP A 37 -24.28 -20.41 32.96
CA ASP A 37 -25.72 -20.73 33.09
C ASP A 37 -26.20 -21.70 32.00
N ASP A 38 -25.61 -21.60 30.80
CA ASP A 38 -25.88 -22.47 29.67
C ASP A 38 -25.13 -23.83 29.72
N ASP A 39 -24.33 -24.09 30.77
CA ASP A 39 -23.46 -25.29 30.92
C ASP A 39 -22.49 -25.49 29.74
N LYS A 40 -22.04 -24.38 29.15
CA LYS A 40 -21.13 -24.36 27.98
C LYS A 40 -19.67 -24.17 28.35
N LEU A 41 -19.35 -24.10 29.64
CA LEU A 41 -17.98 -23.93 30.10
C LEU A 41 -17.29 -25.30 30.21
N PRO A 42 -16.18 -25.55 29.48
CA PRO A 42 -15.53 -26.87 29.46
C PRO A 42 -14.91 -27.27 30.80
N THR A 43 -14.49 -26.29 31.59
CA THR A 43 -13.80 -26.48 32.88
C THR A 43 -14.34 -25.48 33.89
N ALA A 44 -14.37 -25.87 35.18
CA ALA A 44 -14.75 -24.97 36.26
C ALA A 44 -13.74 -23.81 36.39
N LEU A 45 -14.22 -22.64 36.82
CA LEU A 45 -13.36 -21.48 37.14
C LEU A 45 -12.74 -21.63 38.53
N ASP A 46 -11.64 -20.90 38.77
CA ASP A 46 -11.03 -20.80 40.10
C ASP A 46 -11.97 -20.04 41.05
N ASP A 47 -11.94 -20.43 42.33
CA ASP A 47 -12.69 -19.74 43.37
C ASP A 47 -12.21 -18.28 43.49
N GLY A 48 -13.15 -17.33 43.34
CA GLY A 48 -12.86 -15.90 43.34
C GLY A 48 -12.43 -15.31 41.99
N PHE A 49 -12.67 -15.99 40.86
CA PHE A 49 -12.41 -15.45 39.52
C PHE A 49 -13.08 -14.07 39.31
N ASN A 50 -12.30 -13.09 38.86
CA ASN A 50 -12.74 -11.70 38.68
C ASN A 50 -12.32 -11.14 37.30
N PRO A 51 -12.86 -9.99 36.86
CA PRO A 51 -12.61 -9.47 35.50
C PRO A 51 -11.13 -9.20 35.17
N LYS A 52 -10.25 -9.04 36.16
CA LYS A 52 -8.82 -8.84 35.93
C LYS A 52 -8.10 -10.14 35.56
N ASP A 53 -8.69 -11.28 35.86
CA ASP A 53 -8.11 -12.60 35.61
C ASP A 53 -8.30 -13.07 34.17
N PHE A 54 -9.11 -12.34 33.36
CA PHE A 54 -9.15 -12.54 31.92
C PHE A 54 -7.78 -12.29 31.28
N ILE A 55 -7.40 -13.16 30.36
CA ILE A 55 -6.20 -12.99 29.54
C ILE A 55 -6.62 -12.36 28.23
N GLU A 56 -6.11 -11.18 27.92
CA GLU A 56 -6.30 -10.58 26.59
C GLU A 56 -5.59 -11.44 25.55
N VAL A 57 -6.35 -11.98 24.61
CA VAL A 57 -5.80 -12.64 23.44
C VAL A 57 -5.30 -11.54 22.52
N LYS A 58 -3.99 -11.29 22.58
CA LYS A 58 -3.33 -10.46 21.59
C LYS A 58 -3.20 -11.29 20.33
N GLU A 59 -4.02 -11.00 19.33
CA GLU A 59 -3.74 -11.45 17.96
C GLU A 59 -2.30 -11.06 17.65
N GLN A 60 -1.44 -12.06 17.41
CA GLN A 60 -0.15 -11.78 16.81
C GLN A 60 -0.48 -11.10 15.50
N GLN A 61 -0.16 -9.81 15.37
CA GLN A 61 -0.15 -9.16 14.08
C GLN A 61 0.73 -10.02 13.20
N GLN A 62 0.12 -10.77 12.29
CA GLN A 62 0.88 -11.49 11.29
C GLN A 62 1.62 -10.42 10.52
N GLU A 63 2.94 -10.40 10.69
CA GLU A 63 3.76 -9.59 9.80
C GLU A 63 3.47 -10.06 8.37
N PRO A 64 3.30 -9.13 7.43
CA PRO A 64 3.08 -9.49 6.04
C PRO A 64 4.20 -10.41 5.60
N SER A 65 3.80 -11.51 4.96
CA SER A 65 4.72 -12.45 4.33
C SER A 65 5.61 -11.74 3.31
N ASP A 66 6.74 -12.35 2.96
CA ASP A 66 7.62 -11.83 1.92
C ASP A 66 6.88 -11.63 0.58
N GLU A 67 5.91 -12.51 0.28
CA GLU A 67 5.06 -12.37 -0.91
C GLU A 67 4.15 -11.13 -0.84
N GLU A 68 3.52 -10.88 0.32
CA GLU A 68 2.70 -9.68 0.53
C GLU A 68 3.54 -8.40 0.47
N ASN A 69 4.74 -8.41 1.05
CA ASN A 69 5.68 -7.29 0.96
C ASN A 69 6.10 -7.03 -0.49
N ALA A 70 6.39 -8.08 -1.26
CA ALA A 70 6.75 -7.95 -2.67
C ALA A 70 5.59 -7.39 -3.51
N VAL A 71 4.34 -7.72 -3.18
CA VAL A 71 3.15 -7.09 -3.81
C VAL A 71 3.08 -5.60 -3.50
N VAL A 72 3.35 -5.20 -2.24
CA VAL A 72 3.38 -3.78 -1.85
C VAL A 72 4.45 -3.01 -2.64
N GLU A 73 5.66 -3.57 -2.75
CA GLU A 73 6.75 -2.97 -3.53
C GLU A 73 6.39 -2.85 -5.01
N ALA A 74 5.80 -3.90 -5.59
CA ALA A 74 5.37 -3.88 -6.99
C ALA A 74 4.36 -2.75 -7.28
N VAL A 75 3.35 -2.59 -6.41
CA VAL A 75 2.37 -1.49 -6.54
C VAL A 75 3.05 -0.13 -6.42
N GLN A 76 4.03 0.02 -5.52
CA GLN A 76 4.77 1.27 -5.36
C GLN A 76 5.60 1.62 -6.60
N THR A 77 6.25 0.63 -7.21
CA THR A 77 6.98 0.78 -8.47
C THR A 77 6.06 1.22 -9.60
N LEU A 78 4.90 0.57 -9.77
CA LEU A 78 3.89 0.94 -10.76
C LEU A 78 3.32 2.35 -10.52
N SER A 79 3.09 2.73 -9.26
CA SER A 79 2.66 4.08 -8.89
C SER A 79 3.70 5.14 -9.28
N ASN A 80 4.98 4.86 -9.07
CA ASN A 80 6.07 5.74 -9.48
C ASN A 80 6.13 5.88 -11.02
N LEU A 81 5.99 4.78 -11.76
CA LEU A 81 5.92 4.81 -13.23
C LEU A 81 4.74 5.68 -13.71
N SER A 82 3.56 5.53 -13.09
CA SER A 82 2.37 6.33 -13.43
C SER A 82 2.62 7.84 -13.26
N LYS A 83 3.22 8.24 -12.13
CA LYS A 83 3.58 9.65 -11.88
C LYS A 83 4.56 10.19 -12.92
N LEU A 84 5.56 9.38 -13.31
CA LEU A 84 6.51 9.75 -14.36
C LEU A 84 5.81 9.89 -15.72
N LYS A 85 4.92 8.96 -16.07
CA LYS A 85 4.14 9.00 -17.31
C LYS A 85 3.32 10.28 -17.43
N ILE A 86 2.63 10.68 -16.38
CA ILE A 86 1.84 11.93 -16.34
C ILE A 86 2.74 13.14 -16.60
N LYS A 87 3.90 13.23 -15.95
CA LYS A 87 4.84 14.35 -16.12
C LYS A 87 5.41 14.42 -17.54
N VAL A 88 5.78 13.27 -18.12
CA VAL A 88 6.25 13.19 -19.52
C VAL A 88 5.14 13.64 -20.45
N GLN A 89 3.92 13.14 -20.30
CA GLN A 89 2.79 13.50 -21.15
C GLN A 89 2.45 14.99 -21.07
N GLY A 90 2.42 15.55 -19.85
CA GLY A 90 2.04 16.95 -19.63
C GLY A 90 3.03 17.98 -20.19
N SER A 91 4.29 17.61 -20.43
CA SER A 91 5.32 18.52 -20.96
C SER A 91 5.79 18.19 -22.38
N ARG A 92 5.26 17.12 -22.99
CA ARG A 92 5.75 16.58 -24.26
C ARG A 92 5.61 17.57 -25.41
N GLU A 93 4.43 18.13 -25.59
CA GLU A 93 4.15 18.99 -26.76
C GLU A 93 5.03 20.24 -26.74
N GLU A 94 5.04 20.97 -25.63
CA GLU A 94 5.86 22.17 -25.46
C GLU A 94 7.35 21.87 -25.59
N ALA A 95 7.83 20.78 -24.99
CA ALA A 95 9.23 20.41 -25.10
C ALA A 95 9.64 20.06 -26.54
N LEU A 96 8.77 19.40 -27.31
CA LEU A 96 9.06 19.04 -28.70
C LEU A 96 9.06 20.27 -29.62
N LYS A 97 8.20 21.26 -29.38
CA LYS A 97 8.27 22.55 -30.11
C LYS A 97 9.63 23.24 -29.91
N VAL A 98 10.09 23.30 -28.67
CA VAL A 98 11.41 23.88 -28.35
C VAL A 98 12.53 23.04 -28.96
N ARG A 99 12.41 21.71 -28.98
CA ARG A 99 13.36 20.83 -29.67
C ARG A 99 13.44 21.25 -31.15
N GLU A 100 12.32 21.37 -31.86
CA GLU A 100 12.31 21.70 -33.29
C GLU A 100 13.01 23.05 -33.55
N LEU A 101 12.77 24.06 -32.71
CA LEU A 101 13.48 25.34 -32.81
C LEU A 101 15.00 25.22 -32.62
N ILE A 102 15.47 24.24 -31.84
CA ILE A 102 16.91 23.99 -31.70
C ILE A 102 17.54 23.54 -33.03
N ASP A 103 16.80 22.86 -33.91
CA ASP A 103 17.35 22.49 -35.23
C ASP A 103 17.73 23.71 -36.06
N LEU A 104 16.96 24.81 -35.94
CA LEU A 104 17.24 26.06 -36.64
C LEU A 104 18.57 26.70 -36.20
N LEU A 105 19.04 26.44 -34.98
CA LEU A 105 20.36 26.91 -34.51
C LEU A 105 21.53 26.26 -35.28
N PHE A 106 21.27 25.19 -36.02
CA PHE A 106 22.25 24.45 -36.80
C PHE A 106 22.05 24.60 -38.31
N THR A 107 21.20 25.52 -38.75
CA THR A 107 20.99 25.86 -40.17
C THR A 107 21.51 27.26 -40.47
N ASP A 108 21.61 27.60 -41.76
CA ASP A 108 21.93 28.96 -42.23
C ASP A 108 20.68 29.86 -42.29
N GLU A 109 19.53 29.40 -41.78
CA GLU A 109 18.29 30.16 -41.78
C GLU A 109 18.33 31.30 -40.77
N VAL A 110 17.72 32.44 -41.12
CA VAL A 110 17.62 33.58 -40.20
C VAL A 110 16.57 33.26 -39.16
N ILE A 111 16.99 33.21 -37.90
CA ILE A 111 16.09 33.01 -36.76
C ILE A 111 15.48 34.36 -36.36
N GLU A 112 14.15 34.41 -36.31
CA GLU A 112 13.42 35.59 -35.90
C GLU A 112 13.53 35.84 -34.38
N GLU A 113 13.41 37.09 -33.95
CA GLU A 113 13.51 37.47 -32.54
C GLU A 113 12.48 36.71 -31.66
N ALA A 114 11.26 36.52 -32.17
CA ALA A 114 10.22 35.73 -31.49
C ALA A 114 10.62 34.26 -31.28
N GLN A 115 11.31 33.65 -32.25
CA GLN A 115 11.81 32.27 -32.15
C GLN A 115 12.97 32.17 -31.14
N ILE A 116 13.83 33.18 -31.07
CA ILE A 116 14.88 33.28 -30.04
C ILE A 116 14.27 33.42 -28.64
N GLU A 117 13.21 34.23 -28.49
CA GLU A 117 12.49 34.36 -27.22
C GLU A 117 11.83 33.04 -26.80
N GLU A 118 11.17 32.34 -27.74
CA GLU A 118 10.56 31.02 -27.50
C GLU A 118 11.60 29.97 -27.10
N LEU A 119 12.77 29.95 -27.77
CA LEU A 119 13.91 29.10 -27.38
C LEU A 119 14.37 29.37 -25.95
N ASN A 120 14.64 30.64 -25.64
CA ASN A 120 15.15 31.05 -24.33
C ASN A 120 14.19 30.68 -23.19
N ASN A 121 12.89 30.90 -23.40
CA ASN A 121 11.85 30.55 -22.43
C ASN A 121 11.63 29.03 -22.35
N GLY A 122 11.80 28.33 -23.46
CA GLY A 122 11.53 26.91 -23.63
C GLY A 122 12.57 25.95 -23.07
N PHE A 123 13.83 26.36 -22.92
CA PHE A 123 14.92 25.47 -22.49
C PHE A 123 14.67 24.80 -21.13
N LYS A 124 13.99 25.48 -20.20
CA LYS A 124 13.64 24.89 -18.90
C LYS A 124 12.65 23.74 -19.06
N THR A 125 11.64 23.92 -19.92
CA THR A 125 10.64 22.89 -20.22
C THR A 125 11.30 21.71 -20.92
N LEU A 126 12.11 21.96 -21.95
CA LEU A 126 12.86 20.91 -22.65
C LEU A 126 13.76 20.10 -21.71
N LYS A 127 14.54 20.78 -20.85
CA LYS A 127 15.41 20.12 -19.86
C LYS A 127 14.59 19.21 -18.94
N THR A 128 13.50 19.74 -18.40
CA THR A 128 12.65 19.02 -17.44
C THR A 128 12.00 17.80 -18.09
N PHE A 129 11.48 17.97 -19.32
CA PHE A 129 10.94 16.87 -20.11
C PHE A 129 12.00 15.80 -20.38
N ALA A 130 13.19 16.18 -20.86
CA ALA A 130 14.26 15.25 -21.18
C ALA A 130 14.68 14.42 -19.95
N GLN A 131 14.93 15.07 -18.80
CA GLN A 131 15.28 14.39 -17.56
C GLN A 131 14.18 13.44 -17.07
N THR A 132 12.92 13.88 -17.16
CA THR A 132 11.77 13.06 -16.74
C THR A 132 11.56 11.89 -17.70
N ASN A 133 11.73 12.10 -19.00
CA ASN A 133 11.58 11.07 -20.02
C ASN A 133 12.66 9.99 -19.89
N LEU A 134 13.91 10.35 -19.54
CA LEU A 134 14.95 9.38 -19.20
C LEU A 134 14.53 8.53 -18.00
N ARG A 135 14.17 9.17 -16.87
CA ARG A 135 13.70 8.45 -15.68
C ARG A 135 12.48 7.57 -15.95
N TYR A 136 11.55 8.02 -16.80
CA TYR A 136 10.39 7.25 -17.20
C TYR A 136 10.79 6.01 -18.01
N ARG A 137 11.76 6.14 -18.91
CA ARG A 137 12.29 5.00 -19.66
C ARG A 137 12.98 4.00 -18.75
N ASP A 138 13.84 4.47 -17.86
CA ASP A 138 14.57 3.61 -16.92
C ASP A 138 13.59 2.87 -15.99
N ALA A 139 12.57 3.57 -15.48
CA ALA A 139 11.56 2.99 -14.61
C ALA A 139 10.60 2.00 -15.30
N LYS A 140 10.59 1.90 -16.63
CA LYS A 140 9.73 0.93 -17.33
C LYS A 140 10.18 -0.50 -17.10
N ASP A 141 11.49 -0.74 -17.12
CA ASP A 141 12.03 -2.10 -16.99
C ASP A 141 11.67 -2.68 -15.62
N ASP A 142 11.88 -1.92 -14.55
CA ASP A 142 11.48 -2.30 -13.18
C ASP A 142 9.96 -2.49 -13.05
N ALA A 143 9.18 -1.66 -13.74
CA ALA A 143 7.72 -1.73 -13.71
C ALA A 143 7.15 -2.91 -14.51
N GLU A 144 7.87 -3.43 -15.50
CA GLU A 144 7.47 -4.66 -16.19
C GLU A 144 7.56 -5.86 -15.24
N ALA A 145 8.67 -6.00 -14.50
CA ALA A 145 8.81 -7.03 -13.48
C ALA A 145 7.74 -6.89 -12.36
N ALA A 146 7.51 -5.66 -11.88
CA ALA A 146 6.47 -5.39 -10.90
C ALA A 146 5.06 -5.77 -11.39
N ARG A 147 4.78 -5.54 -12.67
CA ARG A 147 3.51 -5.94 -13.29
C ARG A 147 3.35 -7.45 -13.32
N GLU A 148 4.37 -8.21 -13.70
CA GLU A 148 4.30 -9.68 -13.74
C GLU A 148 4.05 -10.28 -12.35
N LEU A 149 4.68 -9.72 -11.32
CA LEU A 149 4.45 -10.11 -9.93
C LEU A 149 2.99 -9.88 -9.53
N LEU A 150 2.47 -8.69 -9.84
CA LEU A 150 1.09 -8.34 -9.54
C LEU A 150 0.09 -9.22 -10.32
N ASP A 151 0.37 -9.48 -11.60
CA ASP A 151 -0.46 -10.34 -12.46
C ASP A 151 -0.53 -11.77 -11.89
N THR A 152 0.59 -12.29 -11.35
CA THR A 152 0.65 -13.61 -10.69
C THR A 152 -0.14 -13.64 -9.38
N ALA A 153 -0.02 -12.60 -8.56
CA ALA A 153 -0.73 -12.49 -7.30
C ALA A 153 -2.26 -12.36 -7.51
N LEU A 154 -2.68 -11.67 -8.56
CA LEU A 154 -4.09 -11.46 -8.90
C LEU A 154 -4.72 -12.65 -9.65
N ASN A 155 -3.93 -13.37 -10.45
CA ASN A 155 -4.38 -14.54 -11.20
C ASN A 155 -3.60 -15.79 -10.78
N PRO A 156 -3.97 -16.43 -9.65
CA PRO A 156 -3.32 -17.66 -9.25
C PRO A 156 -3.47 -18.69 -10.39
N PRO A 157 -2.42 -19.48 -10.70
CA PRO A 157 -2.48 -20.47 -11.75
C PRO A 157 -3.68 -21.37 -11.50
N SER A 158 -4.59 -21.43 -12.48
CA SER A 158 -5.76 -22.29 -12.41
C SER A 158 -5.26 -23.69 -12.07
N LYS A 159 -5.63 -24.20 -10.89
CA LYS A 159 -5.32 -25.59 -10.50
C LYS A 159 -5.76 -26.48 -11.66
N LYS A 160 -4.81 -26.97 -12.46
CA LYS A 160 -5.07 -28.00 -13.47
C LYS A 160 -5.59 -29.20 -12.69
N LYS A 161 -6.91 -29.44 -12.81
CA LYS A 161 -7.55 -30.68 -12.39
C LYS A 161 -7.32 -31.75 -13.44
#